data_AF-V4A678-F1
#
_entry.id   AF-V4A678-F1
#
_cell.length_a   1.000
_cell.length_b   1.000
_cell.length_c   1.000
_cell.angle_alpha   90.00
_cell.angle_beta   90.00
_cell.angle_gamma   90.00
#
_symmetry.space_group_name_H-M   'P 1'
#
loop_
_entity.id
_entity.type
_entity.pdbx_description
1 polymer ?
#
loop_
_entity_poly.entity_id
_entity_poly.type
_entity_poly.pdbx_seq_one_letter_code
_entity_poly.pdbx_strand_id
1 'polypeptide(L)'
;MAYKFGLGSLPLDTKKLNTTAWINKAKPYFVEQIGDTLQGALDMNNFTITNLKLPENDYDAVHKKYLMDQLNLIEVNKEHLKERIGDVKRYFKRQINNKDFIDDTKLQQEVTSFKSFIEEQLLNVVDKTQLQPLSSLISNLDDKITKQNVDLKQLIANINPGRSEDKLTSLETKLNDNSVIQKQIVGIKKQLLNVVDKTQLENLKSLISKLDD
;
A
#
# COMPACT_ATOMS: atom_id res chain seq x y z
N MET A 1 -73.69 -121.23 -80.16
CA MET A 1 -73.82 -120.36 -78.97
C MET A 1 -72.42 -120.00 -78.50
N ALA A 2 -71.94 -118.78 -78.76
CA ALA A 2 -70.82 -118.11 -78.10
C ALA A 2 -70.62 -116.73 -78.73
N TYR A 3 -70.34 -115.74 -77.89
CA TYR A 3 -70.61 -114.33 -78.08
C TYR A 3 -69.47 -113.57 -78.76
N LYS A 4 -69.83 -112.55 -79.57
CA LYS A 4 -68.93 -111.51 -80.09
C LYS A 4 -68.47 -110.60 -78.94
N PHE A 5 -67.17 -110.40 -78.79
CA PHE A 5 -66.61 -109.27 -78.04
C PHE A 5 -65.90 -108.34 -79.03
N GLY A 6 -66.47 -107.14 -79.20
CA GLY A 6 -65.86 -106.07 -79.97
C GLY A 6 -64.70 -105.46 -79.20
N LEU A 7 -63.49 -105.53 -79.76
CA LEU A 7 -62.33 -104.77 -79.31
C LEU A 7 -62.46 -103.34 -79.85
N GLY A 8 -63.17 -102.48 -79.13
CA GLY A 8 -63.09 -101.03 -79.32
C GLY A 8 -61.80 -100.51 -78.70
N SER A 9 -60.86 -100.08 -79.53
CA SER A 9 -59.64 -99.39 -79.10
C SER A 9 -59.99 -98.00 -78.56
N LEU A 10 -59.65 -97.74 -77.29
CA LEU A 10 -59.71 -96.41 -76.67
C LEU A 10 -58.67 -95.47 -77.32
N PRO A 11 -59.02 -94.22 -77.68
CA PRO A 11 -58.05 -93.24 -78.15
C PRO A 11 -57.11 -92.82 -77.01
N LEU A 12 -55.81 -92.79 -77.29
CA LEU A 12 -54.79 -92.26 -76.39
C LEU A 12 -54.83 -90.72 -76.45
N ASP A 13 -55.53 -90.08 -75.52
CA ASP A 13 -55.47 -88.62 -75.35
C ASP A 13 -54.05 -88.23 -74.93
N THR A 14 -53.25 -87.76 -75.89
CA THR A 14 -51.95 -87.13 -75.63
C THR A 14 -52.17 -85.75 -75.01
N LYS A 15 -52.46 -85.71 -73.71
CA LYS A 15 -52.26 -84.49 -72.91
C LYS A 15 -50.80 -84.09 -73.07
N LYS A 16 -50.57 -83.01 -73.82
CA LYS A 16 -49.30 -82.29 -73.89
C LYS A 16 -48.86 -82.00 -72.45
N LEU A 17 -47.90 -82.77 -71.95
CA LEU A 17 -47.25 -82.51 -70.68
C LEU A 17 -46.57 -81.16 -70.85
N ASN A 18 -46.98 -80.17 -70.08
CA ASN A 18 -46.27 -78.89 -69.97
C ASN A 18 -45.01 -79.18 -69.15
N THR A 19 -44.01 -79.78 -69.80
CA THR A 19 -42.74 -80.12 -69.17
C THR A 19 -41.99 -78.84 -68.84
N THR A 20 -42.03 -78.50 -67.55
CA THR A 20 -40.92 -77.91 -66.80
C THR A 20 -40.35 -76.59 -67.32
N ALA A 21 -41.12 -75.51 -67.14
CA ALA A 21 -40.59 -74.16 -66.87
C ALA A 21 -40.79 -73.76 -65.39
N TRP A 22 -40.80 -74.75 -64.48
CA TRP A 22 -41.12 -74.57 -63.06
C TRP A 22 -40.07 -75.15 -62.11
N ILE A 23 -38.83 -75.32 -62.57
CA ILE A 23 -37.72 -75.84 -61.75
C ILE A 23 -36.55 -74.87 -61.86
N ASN A 24 -36.72 -73.71 -61.22
CA ASN A 24 -35.71 -72.99 -60.45
C ASN A 24 -36.31 -71.66 -59.95
N LYS A 25 -37.48 -71.74 -59.30
CA LYS A 25 -37.85 -70.73 -58.31
C LYS A 25 -37.05 -71.06 -57.04
N ALA A 26 -35.72 -70.91 -57.13
CA ALA A 26 -34.86 -71.01 -55.97
C ALA A 26 -35.44 -70.07 -54.90
N LYS A 27 -35.54 -70.60 -53.68
CA LYS A 27 -36.15 -69.94 -52.52
C LYS A 27 -35.69 -68.46 -52.49
N PRO A 28 -36.59 -67.46 -52.34
CA PRO A 28 -36.26 -66.03 -52.49
C PRO A 28 -35.33 -65.46 -51.40
N TYR A 29 -34.60 -66.31 -50.69
CA TYR A 29 -33.85 -66.02 -49.47
C TYR A 29 -32.40 -66.52 -49.52
N PHE A 30 -31.89 -66.92 -50.67
CA PHE A 30 -30.49 -67.32 -50.83
C PHE A 30 -29.86 -66.56 -51.99
N VAL A 31 -28.63 -66.09 -51.79
CA VAL A 31 -27.78 -65.49 -52.83
C VAL A 31 -27.05 -66.58 -53.61
N GLU A 32 -26.84 -66.36 -54.91
CA GLU A 32 -26.03 -67.28 -55.72
C GLU A 32 -24.55 -67.22 -55.33
N GLN A 33 -23.90 -68.38 -55.21
CA GLN A 33 -22.47 -68.47 -54.85
C GLN A 33 -21.55 -67.86 -55.90
N ILE A 34 -22.01 -67.81 -57.16
CA ILE A 34 -21.29 -67.21 -58.29
C ILE A 34 -21.51 -65.69 -58.40
N GLY A 35 -22.32 -65.12 -57.51
CA GLY A 35 -22.67 -63.70 -57.46
C GLY A 35 -24.12 -63.44 -57.85
N ASP A 36 -24.80 -62.65 -57.03
CA ASP A 36 -26.12 -62.04 -57.30
C ASP A 36 -26.16 -60.68 -56.57
N THR A 37 -27.12 -59.83 -56.90
CA THR A 37 -27.28 -58.51 -56.29
C THR A 37 -28.25 -58.56 -55.11
N LEU A 38 -27.75 -58.30 -53.90
CA LEU A 38 -28.60 -57.98 -52.76
C LEU A 38 -29.14 -56.55 -52.92
N GLN A 39 -30.48 -56.39 -52.90
CA GLN A 39 -31.14 -55.08 -52.86
C GLN A 39 -31.61 -54.77 -51.44
N GLY A 40 -31.56 -53.50 -51.04
CA GLY A 40 -31.96 -53.04 -49.71
C GLY A 40 -30.84 -53.13 -48.65
N ALA A 41 -31.21 -52.93 -47.39
CA ALA A 41 -30.26 -53.00 -46.28
C ALA A 41 -29.99 -54.46 -45.86
N LEU A 42 -28.72 -54.80 -45.62
CA LEU A 42 -28.32 -56.09 -45.07
C LEU A 42 -28.31 -56.01 -43.54
N ASP A 43 -29.27 -56.68 -42.89
CA ASP A 43 -29.27 -56.87 -41.45
C ASP A 43 -28.62 -58.23 -41.10
N MET A 44 -27.43 -58.18 -40.50
CA MET A 44 -26.70 -59.37 -40.01
C MET A 44 -27.08 -59.70 -38.56
N ASN A 45 -28.09 -59.04 -37.99
CA ASN A 45 -28.41 -59.06 -36.57
C ASN A 45 -27.13 -58.74 -35.75
N ASN A 46 -26.89 -59.45 -34.65
CA ASN A 46 -25.68 -59.30 -33.84
C ASN A 46 -24.58 -60.32 -34.21
N PHE A 47 -24.54 -60.80 -35.46
CA PHE A 47 -23.50 -61.70 -35.94
C PHE A 47 -22.33 -60.92 -36.55
N THR A 48 -21.12 -61.48 -36.42
CA THR A 48 -19.90 -60.90 -37.00
C THR A 48 -19.70 -61.36 -38.45
N ILE A 49 -19.22 -60.45 -39.29
CA ILE A 49 -18.70 -60.78 -40.62
C ILE A 49 -17.19 -61.02 -40.47
N THR A 50 -16.74 -62.23 -40.80
CA THR A 50 -15.32 -62.63 -40.69
C THR A 50 -14.65 -62.68 -42.06
N ASN A 51 -13.31 -62.74 -42.09
CA ASN A 51 -12.51 -62.88 -43.32
C ASN A 51 -12.70 -61.76 -44.37
N LEU A 52 -12.99 -60.53 -43.92
CA LEU A 52 -12.99 -59.36 -44.80
C LEU A 52 -11.57 -59.04 -45.28
N LYS A 53 -11.43 -58.79 -46.59
CA LYS A 53 -10.17 -58.32 -47.21
C LYS A 53 -9.88 -56.86 -46.85
N LEU A 54 -8.67 -56.40 -47.16
CA LEU A 54 -8.34 -54.98 -47.08
C LEU A 54 -9.22 -54.18 -48.07
N PRO A 55 -9.73 -53.00 -47.67
CA PRO A 55 -10.50 -52.15 -48.56
C PRO A 55 -9.59 -51.50 -49.61
N GLU A 56 -10.01 -51.52 -50.87
CA GLU A 56 -9.32 -50.89 -52.02
C GLU A 56 -10.14 -49.74 -52.60
N ASN A 57 -11.47 -49.81 -52.53
CA ASN A 57 -12.41 -48.82 -53.06
C ASN A 57 -13.23 -48.15 -51.96
N ASP A 58 -13.81 -46.99 -52.26
CA ASP A 58 -14.61 -46.18 -51.32
C ASP A 58 -15.82 -46.93 -50.73
N TYR A 59 -16.33 -47.95 -51.43
CA TYR A 59 -17.51 -48.72 -51.03
C TYR A 59 -17.18 -50.08 -50.39
N ASP A 60 -15.90 -50.38 -50.15
CA ASP A 60 -15.49 -51.63 -49.52
C ASP A 60 -15.76 -51.65 -48.01
N ALA A 61 -16.11 -52.81 -47.47
CA ALA A 61 -16.26 -53.00 -46.03
C ALA A 61 -14.91 -52.95 -45.32
N VAL A 62 -14.83 -52.27 -44.17
CA VAL A 62 -13.60 -52.09 -43.41
C VAL A 62 -13.59 -53.02 -42.18
N HIS A 63 -12.52 -53.82 -42.04
CA HIS A 63 -12.33 -54.63 -40.84
C HIS A 63 -11.64 -53.84 -39.71
N LYS A 64 -11.89 -54.24 -38.46
CA LYS A 64 -11.39 -53.55 -37.24
C LYS A 64 -9.88 -53.28 -37.25
N LYS A 65 -9.07 -54.25 -37.71
CA LYS A 65 -7.60 -54.09 -37.79
C LYS A 65 -7.19 -52.90 -38.67
N TYR A 66 -7.78 -52.74 -39.85
CA TYR A 66 -7.46 -51.64 -40.75
C TYR A 66 -7.81 -50.30 -40.09
N LEU A 67 -8.99 -50.19 -39.48
CA LEU A 67 -9.38 -48.98 -38.76
C LEU A 67 -8.38 -48.63 -37.64
N MET A 68 -7.94 -49.60 -36.85
CA MET A 68 -6.96 -49.37 -35.78
C MET A 68 -5.60 -48.96 -36.35
N ASP A 69 -5.14 -49.59 -37.43
CA ASP A 69 -3.90 -49.22 -38.10
C ASP A 69 -3.98 -47.76 -38.64
N GLN A 70 -5.11 -47.36 -39.22
CA GLN A 70 -5.35 -45.97 -39.65
C GLN A 70 -5.38 -44.99 -38.47
N LEU A 71 -6.05 -45.33 -37.37
CA LEU A 71 -6.10 -44.49 -36.17
C LEU A 71 -4.73 -44.31 -35.53
N ASN A 72 -3.89 -45.36 -35.55
CA ASN A 72 -2.52 -45.28 -35.06
C ASN A 72 -1.64 -44.35 -35.92
N LEU A 73 -1.93 -44.20 -37.22
CA LEU A 73 -1.24 -43.22 -38.07
C LEU A 73 -1.60 -41.77 -37.74
N ILE A 74 -2.72 -41.54 -37.06
CA ILE A 74 -3.13 -40.23 -36.54
C ILE A 74 -2.38 -39.91 -35.23
N GLU A 75 -1.44 -40.76 -34.79
CA GLU A 75 -0.64 -40.52 -33.58
C GLU A 75 -0.04 -39.11 -33.61
N VAL A 76 -0.52 -38.30 -32.67
CA VAL A 76 -0.11 -36.91 -32.50
C VAL A 76 1.41 -36.88 -32.35
N ASN A 77 2.09 -36.14 -33.23
CA ASN A 77 3.53 -35.96 -33.13
C ASN A 77 3.87 -35.23 -31.80
N LYS A 78 4.19 -36.04 -30.78
CA LYS A 78 4.50 -35.58 -29.42
C LYS A 78 5.71 -34.65 -29.41
N GLU A 79 6.65 -34.85 -30.33
CA GLU A 79 7.85 -33.99 -30.44
C GLU A 79 7.50 -32.60 -30.97
N HIS A 80 6.66 -32.51 -32.01
CA HIS A 80 6.19 -31.21 -32.50
C HIS A 80 5.37 -30.46 -31.44
N LEU A 81 4.56 -31.16 -30.64
CA LEU A 81 3.86 -30.53 -29.51
C LEU A 81 4.81 -30.04 -28.42
N LYS A 82 5.87 -30.79 -28.09
CA LYS A 82 6.90 -30.36 -27.13
C LYS A 82 7.60 -29.10 -27.61
N GLU A 83 7.94 -29.02 -28.90
CA GLU A 83 8.56 -27.84 -29.52
C GLU A 83 7.64 -26.63 -29.39
N ARG A 84 6.37 -26.76 -29.79
CA ARG A 84 5.37 -25.68 -29.65
C ARG A 84 5.18 -25.22 -28.21
N ILE A 85 5.16 -26.15 -27.25
CA ILE A 85 5.12 -25.82 -25.81
C ILE A 85 6.38 -25.05 -25.40
N GLY A 86 7.54 -25.43 -25.92
CA GLY A 86 8.81 -24.74 -25.71
C GLY A 86 8.78 -23.29 -26.20
N ASP A 87 8.23 -23.06 -27.38
CA ASP A 87 8.12 -21.71 -27.95
C ASP A 87 7.16 -20.83 -27.15
N VAL A 88 6.02 -21.37 -26.72
CA VAL A 88 5.08 -20.67 -25.84
C VAL A 88 5.74 -20.31 -24.51
N LYS A 89 6.48 -21.25 -23.89
CA LYS A 89 7.24 -20.97 -22.66
C LYS A 89 8.29 -19.88 -22.87
N ARG A 90 9.01 -19.91 -24.00
CA ARG A 90 10.01 -18.91 -24.36
C ARG A 90 9.37 -17.53 -24.55
N TYR A 91 8.21 -17.48 -25.18
CA TYR A 91 7.41 -16.26 -25.34
C TYR A 91 7.04 -15.68 -23.98
N PHE A 92 6.40 -16.44 -23.09
CA PHE A 92 6.03 -15.93 -21.76
C PHE A 92 7.24 -15.54 -20.92
N LYS A 93 8.34 -16.30 -20.99
CA LYS A 93 9.60 -15.94 -20.33
C LYS A 93 10.15 -14.61 -20.86
N ARG A 94 10.08 -14.37 -22.18
CA ARG A 94 10.43 -13.08 -22.76
C ARG A 94 9.50 -11.97 -22.28
N GLN A 95 8.19 -12.19 -22.24
CA GLN A 95 7.22 -11.18 -21.75
C GLN A 95 7.48 -10.79 -20.29
N ILE A 96 7.73 -11.78 -19.41
CA ILE A 96 8.02 -11.54 -17.99
C ILE A 96 9.40 -10.89 -17.81
N ASN A 97 10.38 -11.32 -18.59
CA ASN A 97 11.73 -10.76 -18.55
C ASN A 97 11.85 -9.43 -19.32
N ASN A 98 10.79 -8.99 -20.00
CA ASN A 98 10.71 -7.69 -20.66
C ASN A 98 10.45 -6.57 -19.62
N LYS A 99 11.28 -6.56 -18.58
CA LYS A 99 11.52 -5.38 -17.76
C LYS A 99 12.23 -4.26 -18.56
N ASP A 100 12.52 -4.50 -19.84
CA ASP A 100 13.16 -3.55 -20.76
C ASP A 100 12.18 -2.58 -21.47
N PHE A 101 10.86 -2.64 -21.22
CA PHE A 101 9.94 -1.62 -21.79
C PHE A 101 9.94 -0.30 -21.02
N ILE A 102 10.36 -0.33 -19.76
CA ILE A 102 10.89 0.86 -19.11
C ILE A 102 12.38 0.67 -19.19
N ASP A 103 13.03 1.39 -20.10
CA ASP A 103 14.47 1.53 -20.05
C ASP A 103 14.78 2.17 -18.69
N ASP A 104 15.07 1.34 -17.68
CA ASP A 104 15.31 1.76 -16.30
C ASP A 104 16.37 2.88 -16.29
N THR A 105 17.26 2.91 -17.29
CA THR A 105 18.25 3.97 -17.48
C THR A 105 17.63 5.31 -17.89
N LYS A 106 16.63 5.32 -18.79
CA LYS A 106 15.88 6.54 -19.16
C LYS A 106 15.03 7.04 -18.01
N LEU A 107 14.34 6.15 -17.30
CA LEU A 107 13.56 6.55 -16.14
C LEU A 107 14.46 7.13 -15.04
N GLN A 108 15.61 6.50 -14.78
CA GLN A 108 16.61 7.05 -13.85
C GLN A 108 17.17 8.40 -14.32
N GLN A 109 17.42 8.58 -15.61
CA GLN A 109 17.86 9.85 -16.19
C GLN A 109 16.79 10.94 -16.05
N GLU A 110 15.53 10.64 -16.32
CA GLU A 110 14.41 11.58 -16.17
C GLU A 110 14.21 11.96 -14.70
N VAL A 111 14.22 10.98 -13.78
CA VAL A 111 14.11 11.22 -12.34
C VAL A 111 15.28 12.06 -11.84
N THR A 112 16.51 11.78 -12.30
CA THR A 112 17.69 12.55 -11.93
C THR A 112 17.61 13.98 -12.47
N SER A 113 17.21 14.15 -13.74
CA SER A 113 17.07 15.47 -14.36
C SER A 113 16.00 16.31 -13.67
N PHE A 114 14.86 15.70 -13.33
CA PHE A 114 13.79 16.37 -12.59
C PHE A 114 14.22 16.76 -11.18
N LYS A 115 14.98 15.90 -10.49
CA LYS A 115 15.55 16.20 -9.17
C LYS A 115 16.49 17.40 -9.25
N SER A 116 17.44 17.40 -10.19
CA SER A 116 18.37 18.53 -10.39
C SER A 116 17.62 19.83 -10.70
N PHE A 117 16.60 19.76 -11.55
CA PHE A 117 15.76 20.93 -11.86
C PHE A 117 15.08 21.50 -10.61
N ILE A 118 14.46 20.66 -9.76
CA ILE A 118 13.83 21.12 -8.52
C ILE A 118 14.88 21.74 -7.58
N GLU A 119 16.05 21.12 -7.43
CA GLU A 119 17.12 21.64 -6.57
C GLU A 119 17.58 23.03 -7.04
N GLU A 120 17.76 23.24 -8.35
CA GLU A 120 18.08 24.55 -8.94
C GLU A 120 16.98 25.58 -8.73
N GLN A 121 15.71 25.21 -8.95
CA GLN A 121 14.57 26.12 -8.71
C GLN A 121 14.48 26.53 -7.24
N LEU A 122 14.69 25.60 -6.31
CA LEU A 122 14.68 25.90 -4.87
C LEU A 122 15.88 26.76 -4.45
N LEU A 123 17.07 26.55 -5.01
CA LEU A 123 18.24 27.41 -4.81
C LEU A 123 18.00 28.84 -5.31
N ASN A 124 17.32 29.00 -6.44
CA ASN A 124 17.01 30.32 -7.01
C ASN A 124 15.89 31.05 -6.24
N VAL A 125 14.91 30.33 -5.68
CA VAL A 125 13.86 30.94 -4.82
C VAL A 125 14.42 31.30 -3.44
N VAL A 126 15.36 30.51 -2.92
CA VAL A 126 16.11 30.81 -1.70
C VAL A 126 17.45 31.46 -2.06
N ASP A 127 17.42 32.47 -2.93
CA ASP A 127 18.63 33.23 -3.22
C ASP A 127 19.07 33.92 -1.92
N LYS A 128 20.16 33.40 -1.34
CA LYS A 128 20.73 33.85 -0.07
C LYS A 128 21.00 35.35 -0.08
N THR A 129 21.16 35.96 -1.26
CA THR A 129 21.32 37.39 -1.47
C THR A 129 20.12 38.21 -0.96
N GLN A 130 18.88 37.69 -1.02
CA GLN A 130 17.70 38.39 -0.49
C GLN A 130 17.56 38.26 1.03
N LEU A 131 18.17 37.24 1.63
CA LEU A 131 18.20 37.03 3.08
C LEU A 131 19.38 37.76 3.75
N GLN A 132 20.42 38.13 3.01
CA GLN A 132 21.56 38.90 3.54
C GLN A 132 21.11 40.23 4.19
N PRO A 133 20.29 41.08 3.55
CA PRO A 133 19.81 42.32 4.17
C PRO A 133 19.03 42.08 5.46
N LEU A 134 18.18 41.04 5.49
CA LEU A 134 17.39 40.67 6.67
C LEU A 134 18.30 40.21 7.82
N SER A 135 19.31 39.39 7.52
CA SER A 135 20.30 38.96 8.51
C SER A 135 21.10 40.13 9.09
N SER A 136 21.52 41.08 8.25
CA SER A 136 22.20 42.29 8.71
C SER A 136 21.28 43.17 9.55
N LEU A 137 20.00 43.27 9.19
CA LEU A 137 19.02 44.04 9.95
C LEU A 137 18.77 43.44 11.34
N ILE A 138 18.65 42.11 11.43
CA ILE A 138 18.49 41.37 12.68
C ILE A 138 19.71 41.60 13.59
N SER A 139 20.92 41.41 13.06
CA SER A 139 22.16 41.64 13.81
C SER A 139 22.24 43.07 14.38
N ASN A 140 21.87 44.08 13.57
CA ASN A 140 21.86 45.48 14.01
C ASN A 140 20.82 45.75 15.10
N LEU A 141 19.68 45.04 15.09
CA LEU A 141 18.67 45.15 16.13
C LEU A 141 19.15 44.50 17.44
N ASP A 142 19.78 43.33 17.36
CA ASP A 142 20.36 42.63 18.51
C ASP A 142 21.43 43.48 19.22
N ASP A 143 22.29 44.14 18.45
CA ASP A 143 23.30 45.05 19.01
C ASP A 143 22.65 46.24 19.73
N LYS A 144 21.59 46.82 19.16
CA LYS A 144 20.84 47.93 19.78
C LYS A 144 20.13 47.50 21.06
N ILE A 145 19.46 46.35 21.06
CA ILE A 145 18.77 45.78 22.23
C ILE A 145 19.79 45.48 23.33
N THR A 146 20.93 44.88 22.97
CA THR A 146 22.00 44.57 23.91
C THR A 146 22.54 45.84 24.57
N LYS A 147 22.82 46.87 23.77
CA LYS A 147 23.27 48.17 24.28
C LYS A 147 22.24 48.82 25.19
N GLN A 148 20.97 48.88 24.78
CA GLN A 148 19.87 49.43 25.60
C GLN A 148 19.74 48.70 26.95
N ASN A 149 19.87 47.37 26.95
CA ASN A 149 19.83 46.59 28.19
C ASN A 149 21.00 46.91 29.12
N VAL A 150 22.21 47.15 28.59
CA VAL A 150 23.36 47.58 29.39
C VAL A 150 23.14 48.97 29.96
N ASP A 151 22.68 49.92 29.14
CA ASP A 151 22.41 51.30 29.56
C ASP A 151 21.32 51.35 30.64
N LEU A 152 20.24 50.58 30.49
CA LEU A 152 19.18 50.45 31.50
C LEU A 152 19.69 49.85 32.81
N LYS A 153 20.53 48.80 32.76
CA LYS A 153 21.16 48.24 33.96
C LYS A 153 22.03 49.27 34.68
N GLN A 154 22.80 50.07 33.94
CA GLN A 154 23.60 51.15 34.50
C GLN A 154 22.72 52.25 35.12
N LEU A 155 21.63 52.65 34.46
CA LEU A 155 20.66 53.60 35.01
C LEU A 155 20.03 53.09 36.30
N ILE A 156 19.60 51.83 36.35
CA ILE A 156 19.06 51.21 37.57
C ILE A 156 20.11 51.21 38.69
N ALA A 157 21.36 50.86 38.40
CA ALA A 157 22.46 50.90 39.38
C ALA A 157 22.74 52.34 39.89
N ASN A 158 22.61 53.35 39.03
CA ASN A 158 22.80 54.75 39.38
C ASN A 158 21.63 55.35 40.19
N ILE A 159 20.40 54.85 40.01
CA ILE A 159 19.21 55.23 40.80
C ILE A 159 19.19 54.51 42.15
N ASN A 160 19.80 53.32 42.22
CA ASN A 160 19.93 52.54 43.44
C ASN A 160 21.36 52.52 44.02
N PRO A 161 22.04 53.68 44.24
CA PRO A 161 23.28 53.63 44.96
C PRO A 161 22.90 53.52 46.44
N GLY A 162 23.31 52.46 47.13
CA GLY A 162 23.22 52.34 48.61
C GLY A 162 23.82 53.52 49.40
N ARG A 163 24.31 54.57 48.72
CA ARG A 163 24.85 55.83 49.22
C ARG A 163 23.82 56.77 49.86
N SER A 164 22.51 56.64 49.57
CA SER A 164 21.47 57.35 50.34
C SER A 164 21.19 56.63 51.66
N GLU A 165 21.15 55.30 51.63
CA GLU A 165 20.91 54.43 52.79
C GLU A 165 22.04 54.52 53.82
N ASP A 166 23.31 54.50 53.39
CA ASP A 166 24.47 54.65 54.29
C ASP A 166 24.54 56.04 54.97
N LYS A 167 24.14 57.09 54.24
CA LYS A 167 24.05 58.45 54.82
C LYS A 167 22.86 58.58 55.75
N LEU A 168 21.72 57.99 55.39
CA LEU A 168 20.51 58.00 56.21
C LEU A 168 20.75 57.24 57.52
N THR A 169 21.30 56.03 57.45
CA THR A 169 21.67 55.22 58.61
C THR A 169 22.72 55.91 59.47
N SER A 170 23.75 56.55 58.90
CA SER A 170 24.72 57.32 59.69
C SER A 170 24.08 58.53 60.41
N LEU A 171 23.12 59.20 59.77
CA LEU A 171 22.36 60.29 60.39
C LEU A 171 21.39 59.80 61.47
N GLU A 172 20.70 58.68 61.23
CA GLU A 172 19.82 58.02 62.22
C GLU A 172 20.60 57.56 63.45
N THR A 173 21.80 57.01 63.25
CA THR A 173 22.66 56.58 64.37
C THR A 173 23.12 57.80 65.18
N LYS A 174 23.56 58.88 64.52
CA LYS A 174 23.92 60.15 65.19
C LYS A 174 22.74 60.80 65.91
N LEU A 175 21.52 60.66 65.40
CA LEU A 175 20.30 61.19 66.04
C LEU A 175 19.91 60.36 67.28
N ASN A 176 20.09 59.04 67.24
CA ASN A 176 19.82 58.15 68.37
C ASN A 176 20.89 58.25 69.47
N ASP A 177 22.13 58.59 69.12
CA ASP A 177 23.24 58.83 70.07
C ASP A 177 23.11 60.16 70.85
N ASN A 178 21.96 60.83 70.78
CA ASN A 178 21.60 62.01 71.56
C ASN A 178 21.46 61.75 73.09
N SER A 179 21.98 60.60 73.57
CA SER A 179 22.07 60.23 74.98
C SER A 179 22.86 61.25 75.81
N VAL A 180 23.83 61.95 75.21
CA VAL A 180 24.63 62.98 75.89
C VAL A 180 23.79 64.20 76.24
N ILE A 181 22.97 64.71 75.30
CA ILE A 181 22.09 65.85 75.56
C ILE A 181 20.96 65.43 76.51
N GLN A 182 20.41 64.22 76.38
CA GLN A 182 19.43 63.70 77.35
C GLN A 182 20.01 63.61 78.77
N LYS A 183 21.24 63.12 78.93
CA LYS A 183 21.95 63.12 80.22
C LYS A 183 22.20 64.53 80.75
N GLN A 184 22.54 65.49 79.89
CA GLN A 184 22.71 66.90 80.27
C GLN A 184 21.38 67.53 80.71
N ILE A 185 20.27 67.26 80.03
CA ILE A 185 18.92 67.72 80.41
C ILE A 185 18.53 67.16 81.78
N VAL A 186 18.77 65.86 82.02
CA VAL A 186 18.53 65.25 83.34
C VAL A 186 19.40 65.89 84.42
N GLY A 187 20.67 66.16 84.11
CA GLY A 187 21.59 66.87 85.00
C GLY A 187 21.11 68.27 85.35
N ILE A 188 20.72 69.07 84.36
CA ILE A 188 20.19 70.43 84.54
C ILE A 188 18.89 70.41 85.35
N LYS A 189 17.97 69.48 85.07
CA LYS A 189 16.74 69.30 85.87
C LYS A 189 17.07 69.04 87.35
N LYS A 190 18.07 68.20 87.63
CA LYS A 190 18.52 67.90 89.00
C LYS A 190 19.18 69.12 89.67
N GLN A 191 19.96 69.90 88.93
CA GLN A 191 20.56 71.13 89.44
C GLN A 191 19.51 72.20 89.76
N LEU A 192 18.52 72.41 88.89
CA LEU A 192 17.40 73.31 89.15
C LEU A 192 16.60 72.91 90.39
N LEU A 193 16.37 71.60 90.59
CA LEU A 193 15.69 71.11 91.80
C LEU A 193 16.49 71.40 93.08
N ASN A 194 17.83 71.34 93.02
CA ASN A 194 18.70 71.66 94.15
C ASN A 194 18.84 73.16 94.44
N VAL A 195 18.68 74.03 93.43
CA VAL A 195 18.72 75.50 93.64
C VAL A 195 17.42 76.00 94.27
N VAL A 196 16.32 75.27 94.14
CA VAL A 196 15.04 75.53 94.83
C VAL A 196 14.98 74.70 96.12
N ASP A 197 16.05 74.71 96.92
CA ASP A 197 15.99 74.11 98.26
C ASP A 197 15.11 75.01 99.15
N LYS A 198 13.94 74.48 99.54
CA LYS A 198 12.87 75.22 100.26
C LYS A 198 13.38 75.91 101.53
N THR A 199 14.45 75.39 102.12
CA THR A 199 15.16 75.93 103.29
C THR A 199 15.77 77.31 103.06
N GLN A 200 16.31 77.62 101.88
CA GLN A 200 16.84 78.97 101.59
C GLN A 200 15.72 80.00 101.42
N LEU A 201 14.60 79.60 100.81
CA LEU A 201 13.43 80.46 100.63
C LEU A 201 12.73 80.75 101.97
N GLU A 202 12.59 79.75 102.84
CA GLU A 202 12.04 79.95 104.19
C GLU A 202 12.96 80.80 105.08
N ASN A 203 14.29 80.64 104.97
CA ASN A 203 15.25 81.50 105.67
C ASN A 203 15.18 82.96 105.18
N LEU A 204 15.01 83.20 103.88
CA LEU A 204 14.81 84.53 103.33
C LEU A 204 13.49 85.16 103.79
N LYS A 205 12.39 84.40 103.81
CA LYS A 205 11.10 84.87 104.38
C LYS A 205 11.25 85.25 105.85
N SER A 206 11.97 84.44 106.64
CA SER A 206 12.24 84.71 108.06
C SER A 206 13.14 85.93 108.28
N LEU A 207 14.06 86.21 107.36
CA LEU A 207 14.89 87.42 107.39
C LEU A 207 14.12 88.67 106.99
N ILE A 208 13.26 88.58 105.97
CA ILE A 208 12.40 89.69 105.53
C ILE A 208 11.40 90.05 106.64
N SER A 209 10.78 89.07 107.30
CA SER A 209 9.84 89.36 108.40
C SER A 209 10.48 90.02 109.62
N LYS A 210 11.81 89.96 109.78
CA LYS A 210 12.56 90.61 110.87
C LYS A 210 13.01 92.03 110.54
N LEU A 211 12.85 92.48 109.29
CA LEU A 211 13.17 93.84 108.86
C LEU A 211 11.95 94.78 108.92
N ASP A 212 10.75 94.22 109.08
CA ASP A 212 9.48 94.95 109.15
C ASP A 212 9.02 95.27 110.61
N ASP A 213 9.82 94.89 111.63
CA ASP A 213 9.66 95.21 113.08
C ASP A 213 10.76 96.17 113.56
#